data_AF-A0AAN8J2W2-F1
#
_entry.id   AF-A0AAN8J2W2-F1
#
_cell.length_a   1.000
_cell.length_b   1.000
_cell.length_c   1.000
_cell.angle_alpha   90.00
_cell.angle_beta   90.00
_cell.angle_gamma   90.00
#
_symmetry.space_group_name_H-M   'P 1'
#
loop_
_entity.id
_entity.type
_entity.pdbx_description
1 polymer ?
#
loop_
_entity_poly.entity_id
_entity_poly.type
_entity_poly.pdbx_seq_one_letter_code
_entity_poly.pdbx_strand_id
1 'polypeptide(L)'
;LPVLERRPAYCYGVKELGNQAYDKVMELLRMETVPYERERLISALGCHKDVSVLRSFLELTANREQFRLQEVSTVFEGVASNFVAKELVFNFLLENWNEIYGSLRGQLLVLNRVIEVCLNTGYTEEHYSKIKNFMNEHKEAAELNQFHQALEIVSTRIAWINDHLNTLLDYFQQAQ
;
A
#
# COMPACT_ATOMS: atom_id res chain seq x y z
N LEU A 1 23.22 -13.02 0.04
CA LEU A 1 22.28 -13.31 -1.06
C LEU A 1 22.57 -12.42 -2.27
N PRO A 2 22.44 -12.94 -3.50
CA PRO A 2 22.44 -12.11 -4.73
C PRO A 2 21.39 -11.00 -4.63
N VAL A 3 21.65 -9.84 -5.26
CA VAL A 3 20.84 -8.62 -5.09
C VAL A 3 19.35 -8.84 -5.39
N LEU A 4 19.03 -9.62 -6.45
CA LEU A 4 17.65 -9.89 -6.86
C LEU A 4 16.89 -10.79 -5.86
N GLU A 5 17.61 -11.63 -5.11
CA GLU A 5 17.03 -12.59 -4.18
C GLU A 5 16.82 -12.03 -2.77
N ARG A 6 17.41 -10.87 -2.45
CA ARG A 6 17.36 -10.29 -1.10
C ARG A 6 15.95 -9.90 -0.68
N ARG A 7 15.24 -9.10 -1.49
CA ARG A 7 13.87 -8.67 -1.17
C ARG A 7 12.91 -9.88 -1.05
N PRO A 8 12.89 -10.84 -2.00
CA PRO A 8 12.10 -12.05 -1.85
C PRO A 8 12.43 -12.84 -0.58
N ALA A 9 13.71 -13.02 -0.24
CA ALA A 9 14.12 -13.76 0.95
C ALA A 9 13.67 -13.07 2.26
N TYR A 10 13.85 -11.75 2.37
CA TYR A 10 13.38 -10.99 3.53
C TYR A 10 11.85 -11.04 3.64
N CYS A 11 11.14 -10.80 2.54
CA CYS A 11 9.68 -10.84 2.47
C CYS A 11 9.14 -12.21 2.88
N TYR A 12 9.74 -13.29 2.36
CA TYR A 12 9.39 -14.66 2.74
C TYR A 12 9.61 -14.92 4.23
N GLY A 13 10.76 -14.48 4.77
CA GLY A 13 11.05 -14.57 6.20
C GLY A 13 9.99 -13.87 7.05
N VAL A 14 9.67 -12.60 6.75
CA VAL A 14 8.63 -11.83 7.47
C VAL A 14 7.26 -12.50 7.33
N LYS A 15 6.93 -12.99 6.14
CA LYS A 15 5.64 -13.63 5.85
C LYS A 15 5.45 -14.96 6.59
N GLU A 16 6.50 -15.78 6.69
CA GLU A 16 6.40 -17.14 7.26
C GLU A 16 6.80 -17.22 8.74
N LEU A 17 7.69 -16.35 9.22
CA LEU A 17 8.17 -16.34 10.60
C LEU A 17 7.55 -15.22 11.47
N GLY A 18 6.71 -14.35 10.87
CA GLY A 18 5.94 -13.32 11.57
C GLY A 18 6.82 -12.34 12.35
N ASN A 19 6.37 -11.98 13.56
CA ASN A 19 7.00 -10.97 14.42
C ASN A 19 8.51 -11.20 14.65
N GLN A 20 8.95 -12.47 14.79
CA GLN A 20 10.37 -12.76 15.00
C GLN A 20 11.24 -12.27 13.85
N ALA A 21 10.81 -12.51 12.60
CA ALA A 21 11.54 -12.02 11.43
C ALA A 21 11.30 -10.53 11.21
N TYR A 22 10.08 -10.03 11.45
CA TYR A 22 9.76 -8.61 11.36
C TYR A 22 10.69 -7.76 12.24
N ASP A 23 10.86 -8.13 13.51
CA ASP A 23 11.72 -7.43 14.46
C ASP A 23 13.18 -7.44 14.00
N LYS A 24 13.67 -8.58 13.48
CA LYS A 24 15.02 -8.67 12.93
C LYS A 24 15.22 -7.84 11.67
N VAL A 25 14.23 -7.78 10.78
CA VAL A 25 14.28 -6.90 9.61
C VAL A 25 14.21 -5.42 10.02
N MET A 26 13.44 -5.07 11.05
CA MET A 26 13.44 -3.72 11.63
C MET A 26 14.79 -3.35 12.27
N GLU A 27 15.43 -4.27 12.98
CA GLU A 27 16.80 -4.09 13.51
C GLU A 27 17.80 -3.83 12.35
N LEU A 28 17.77 -4.67 11.31
CA LEU A 28 18.61 -4.49 10.11
C LEU A 28 18.35 -3.14 9.45
N LEU A 29 17.09 -2.75 9.30
CA LEU A 29 16.71 -1.46 8.73
C LEU A 29 17.29 -0.29 9.51
N ARG A 30 17.37 -0.35 10.84
CA ARG A 30 17.97 0.72 11.66
C ARG A 30 19.49 0.84 11.47
N MET A 31 20.16 -0.26 11.17
CA MET A 31 21.62 -0.30 10.98
C MET A 31 22.04 -0.03 9.53
N GLU A 32 21.17 -0.28 8.56
CA GLU A 32 21.47 -0.16 7.14
C GLU A 32 21.57 1.30 6.70
N THR A 33 22.63 1.61 5.94
CA THR A 33 22.94 2.95 5.42
C THR A 33 22.78 3.04 3.90
N VAL A 34 22.83 1.92 3.19
CA VAL A 34 22.68 1.84 1.73
C VAL A 34 21.20 2.05 1.36
N PRO A 35 20.85 3.13 0.65
CA PRO A 35 19.44 3.47 0.38
C PRO A 35 18.65 2.35 -0.30
N TYR A 36 19.25 1.71 -1.32
CA TYR A 36 18.59 0.61 -2.04
C TYR A 36 18.37 -0.63 -1.16
N GLU A 37 19.22 -0.90 -0.19
CA GLU A 37 19.01 -2.04 0.71
C GLU A 37 17.93 -1.73 1.75
N ARG A 38 17.87 -0.49 2.25
CA ARG A 38 16.77 -0.01 3.10
C ARG A 38 15.43 -0.15 2.40
N GLU A 39 15.34 0.22 1.12
CA GLU A 39 14.13 0.05 0.31
C GLU A 39 13.68 -1.43 0.26
N ARG A 40 14.61 -2.38 0.08
CA ARG A 40 14.31 -3.82 0.10
C ARG A 40 13.80 -4.29 1.45
N LEU A 41 14.41 -3.82 2.55
CA LEU A 41 14.01 -4.15 3.91
C LEU A 41 12.61 -3.60 4.21
N ILE A 42 12.36 -2.33 3.87
CA ILE A 42 11.05 -1.67 4.04
C ILE A 42 9.96 -2.41 3.26
N SER A 43 10.21 -2.70 1.98
CA SER A 43 9.26 -3.45 1.16
C SER A 43 8.97 -4.83 1.74
N ALA A 44 9.96 -5.51 2.30
CA ALA A 44 9.80 -6.82 2.93
C ALA A 44 8.98 -6.80 4.22
N LEU A 45 9.05 -5.72 5.02
CA LEU A 45 8.23 -5.56 6.22
C LEU A 45 6.73 -5.52 5.89
N GLY A 46 6.36 -5.00 4.71
CA GLY A 46 4.99 -5.02 4.19
C GLY A 46 4.43 -6.42 3.92
N CYS A 47 5.27 -7.47 3.91
CA CYS A 47 4.85 -8.85 3.65
C CYS A 47 4.29 -9.58 4.88
N HIS A 48 4.20 -8.93 6.04
CA HIS A 48 3.63 -9.52 7.26
C HIS A 48 2.17 -9.98 7.03
N LYS A 49 1.74 -11.09 7.66
CA LYS A 49 0.36 -11.60 7.48
C LYS A 49 -0.65 -10.94 8.43
N ASP A 50 -0.18 -10.37 9.53
CA ASP A 50 -1.02 -9.71 10.53
C ASP A 50 -1.33 -8.26 10.13
N VAL A 51 -2.61 -7.97 9.91
CA VAL A 51 -3.12 -6.65 9.51
C VAL A 51 -2.89 -5.61 10.61
N SER A 52 -2.89 -5.98 11.90
CA SER A 52 -2.63 -5.00 12.96
C SER A 52 -1.17 -4.53 12.94
N VAL A 53 -0.22 -5.43 12.68
CA VAL A 53 1.20 -5.09 12.51
C VAL A 53 1.39 -4.17 11.30
N LEU A 54 0.72 -4.46 10.19
CA LEU A 54 0.77 -3.60 9.00
C LEU A 54 0.14 -2.22 9.25
N ARG A 55 -0.96 -2.15 10.02
CA ARG A 55 -1.56 -0.87 10.42
C ARG A 55 -0.58 -0.05 11.26
N SER A 56 0.01 -0.65 12.29
CA SER A 56 1.03 0.04 13.11
C SER A 56 2.23 0.47 12.28
N PHE A 57 2.62 -0.30 11.26
CA PHE A 57 3.70 0.10 10.35
C PHE A 57 3.35 1.34 9.51
N LEU A 58 2.10 1.45 9.05
CA LEU A 58 1.60 2.65 8.36
C LEU A 58 1.54 3.85 9.31
N GLU A 59 1.05 3.68 10.55
CA GLU A 59 0.99 4.74 11.59
C GLU A 59 2.38 5.29 11.92
N LEU A 60 3.37 4.41 12.12
CA LEU A 60 4.78 4.77 12.32
C LEU A 60 5.40 5.54 11.13
N THR A 61 4.79 5.44 9.95
CA THR A 61 5.26 6.10 8.74
C THR A 61 4.59 7.44 8.52
N ALA A 62 3.28 7.52 8.78
CA ALA A 62 2.49 8.74 8.63
C ALA A 62 3.01 9.89 9.51
N ASN A 63 3.47 9.57 10.73
CA ASN A 63 4.05 10.55 11.65
C ASN A 63 5.45 11.05 11.26
N ARG A 64 6.08 10.44 10.24
CA ARG A 64 7.40 10.78 9.69
C ARG A 64 8.58 10.79 10.68
N GLU A 65 8.46 10.14 11.85
CA GLU A 65 9.53 10.17 12.86
C GLU A 65 10.72 9.28 12.47
N GLN A 66 10.46 8.11 11.86
CA GLN A 66 11.47 7.09 11.62
C GLN A 66 11.86 6.92 10.15
N PHE A 67 11.08 7.51 9.23
CA PHE A 67 11.21 7.28 7.78
C PHE A 67 11.56 8.55 7.03
N ARG A 68 12.54 8.43 6.11
CA ARG A 68 12.88 9.49 5.16
C ARG A 68 11.72 9.67 4.17
N LEU A 69 11.63 10.85 3.56
CA LEU A 69 10.52 11.17 2.66
C LEU A 69 10.32 10.14 1.53
N GLN A 70 11.41 9.67 0.91
CA GLN A 70 11.34 8.66 -0.16
C GLN A 70 10.96 7.27 0.34
N GLU A 71 11.17 7.00 1.64
CA GLU A 71 10.83 5.72 2.27
C GLU A 71 9.34 5.63 2.60
N VAL A 72 8.68 6.77 2.80
CA VAL A 72 7.24 6.84 3.03
C VAL A 72 6.49 6.12 1.91
N SER A 73 6.73 6.50 0.65
CA SER A 73 6.09 5.82 -0.50
C SER A 73 6.43 4.33 -0.54
N THR A 74 7.67 3.93 -0.22
CA THR A 74 8.08 2.52 -0.19
C THR A 74 7.31 1.71 0.86
N VAL A 75 7.02 2.29 2.03
CA VAL A 75 6.21 1.64 3.07
C VAL A 75 4.80 1.38 2.54
N PHE A 76 4.13 2.41 2.03
CA PHE A 76 2.78 2.29 1.47
C PHE A 76 2.75 1.28 0.31
N GLU A 77 3.74 1.29 -0.58
CA GLU A 77 3.87 0.32 -1.68
C GLU A 77 4.05 -1.11 -1.19
N GLY A 78 4.91 -1.32 -0.20
CA GLY A 78 5.13 -2.62 0.43
C GLY A 78 3.83 -3.19 0.99
N VAL A 79 3.10 -2.38 1.77
CA VAL A 79 1.83 -2.79 2.38
C VAL A 79 0.74 -2.99 1.34
N ALA A 80 0.58 -2.09 0.36
CA ALA A 80 -0.44 -2.21 -0.69
C ALA A 80 -0.23 -3.41 -1.62
N SER A 81 1.02 -3.86 -1.79
CA SER A 81 1.34 -5.08 -2.55
C SER A 81 0.88 -6.36 -1.84
N ASN A 82 0.59 -6.28 -0.54
CA ASN A 82 0.12 -7.41 0.25
C ASN A 82 -1.40 -7.57 0.12
N PHE A 83 -1.82 -8.74 -0.38
CA PHE A 83 -3.23 -9.03 -0.62
C PHE A 83 -4.11 -8.87 0.63
N VAL A 84 -3.62 -9.26 1.82
CA VAL A 84 -4.42 -9.15 3.05
C VAL A 84 -4.58 -7.71 3.55
N ALA A 85 -3.82 -6.77 2.99
CA ALA A 85 -3.76 -5.38 3.42
C ALA A 85 -4.36 -4.38 2.43
N LYS A 86 -4.92 -4.85 1.30
CA LYS A 86 -5.54 -3.99 0.28
C LYS A 86 -6.65 -3.11 0.84
N GLU A 87 -7.54 -3.69 1.65
CA GLU A 87 -8.61 -2.97 2.35
C GLU A 87 -8.04 -2.02 3.42
N LEU A 88 -7.02 -2.48 4.16
CA LEU A 88 -6.37 -1.67 5.18
C LEU A 88 -5.80 -0.39 4.56
N VAL A 89 -4.99 -0.49 3.52
CA VAL A 89 -4.27 0.66 2.97
C VAL A 89 -5.21 1.67 2.30
N PHE A 90 -6.28 1.17 1.65
CA PHE A 90 -7.32 2.01 1.09
C PHE A 90 -7.99 2.87 2.17
N ASN A 91 -8.52 2.21 3.20
CA ASN A 91 -9.23 2.91 4.26
C ASN A 91 -8.26 3.76 5.10
N PHE A 92 -7.03 3.32 5.32
CA PHE A 92 -6.02 4.06 6.07
C PHE A 92 -5.73 5.43 5.47
N LEU A 93 -5.63 5.55 4.13
CA LEU A 93 -5.44 6.84 3.46
C LEU A 93 -6.59 7.80 3.77
N LEU A 94 -7.83 7.32 3.66
CA LEU A 94 -9.02 8.15 3.87
C LEU A 94 -9.19 8.51 5.35
N GLU A 95 -8.98 7.56 6.25
CA GLU A 95 -9.04 7.73 7.71
C GLU A 95 -7.99 8.72 8.23
N ASN A 96 -6.78 8.72 7.67
CA ASN A 96 -5.64 9.50 8.14
C ASN A 96 -5.25 10.64 7.17
N TRP A 97 -6.18 11.04 6.30
CA TRP A 97 -5.91 12.01 5.24
C TRP A 97 -5.29 13.30 5.74
N ASN A 98 -5.83 13.87 6.82
CA ASN A 98 -5.34 15.16 7.33
C ASN A 98 -3.88 15.10 7.75
N GLU A 99 -3.43 13.99 8.34
CA GLU A 99 -2.04 13.77 8.74
C GLU A 99 -1.14 13.53 7.52
N ILE A 100 -1.57 12.65 6.60
CA ILE A 100 -0.82 12.33 5.38
C ILE A 100 -0.68 13.56 4.49
N TYR A 101 -1.78 14.26 4.22
CA TYR A 101 -1.79 15.49 3.44
C TYR A 101 -1.00 16.59 4.14
N GLY A 102 -1.20 16.79 5.45
CA GLY A 102 -0.45 17.79 6.22
C GLY A 102 1.06 17.60 6.16
N SER A 103 1.51 16.36 6.25
CA SER A 103 2.94 15.99 6.25
C SER A 103 3.59 15.95 4.86
N LEU A 104 2.80 15.72 3.79
CA LEU A 104 3.30 15.51 2.42
C LEU A 104 2.84 16.56 1.39
N ARG A 105 1.95 17.51 1.70
CA ARG A 105 1.46 18.53 0.74
C ARG A 105 2.56 19.38 0.10
N GLY A 106 3.70 19.56 0.79
CA GLY A 106 4.88 20.23 0.24
C GLY A 106 5.78 19.33 -0.63
N GLN A 107 5.42 18.05 -0.78
CA GLN A 107 6.19 17.00 -1.42
C GLN A 107 5.29 16.20 -2.37
N LEU A 108 4.71 16.91 -3.35
CA LEU A 108 3.67 16.40 -4.23
C LEU A 108 4.00 15.06 -4.92
N LEU A 109 5.27 14.82 -5.28
CA LEU A 109 5.67 13.54 -5.87
C LEU A 109 5.40 12.35 -4.93
N VAL A 110 5.71 12.50 -3.64
CA VAL A 110 5.49 11.43 -2.65
C VAL A 110 4.02 11.34 -2.26
N LEU A 111 3.35 12.48 -2.07
CA LEU A 111 1.91 12.50 -1.79
C LEU A 111 1.13 11.80 -2.91
N ASN A 112 1.38 12.17 -4.17
CA ASN A 112 0.71 11.60 -5.32
C ASN A 112 0.95 10.09 -5.40
N ARG A 113 2.17 9.63 -5.11
CA ARG A 113 2.51 8.21 -5.10
C ARG A 113 1.76 7.45 -4.00
N VAL A 114 1.69 8.01 -2.79
CA VAL A 114 0.93 7.42 -1.68
C VAL A 114 -0.56 7.32 -2.04
N ILE A 115 -1.16 8.39 -2.59
CA ILE A 115 -2.57 8.38 -3.01
C ILE A 115 -2.82 7.32 -4.07
N GLU A 116 -2.00 7.31 -5.13
CA GLU A 116 -2.11 6.35 -6.21
C GLU A 116 -2.06 4.92 -5.68
N VAL A 117 -1.06 4.59 -4.86
CA VAL A 117 -0.84 3.24 -4.34
C VAL A 117 -1.99 2.77 -3.45
N CYS A 118 -2.52 3.64 -2.60
CA CYS A 118 -3.62 3.29 -1.70
C CYS A 118 -4.93 3.14 -2.46
N LEU A 119 -5.30 4.11 -3.30
CA LEU A 119 -6.60 4.09 -3.98
C LEU A 119 -6.65 3.04 -5.10
N ASN A 120 -5.49 2.75 -5.73
CA ASN A 120 -5.36 1.67 -6.69
C ASN A 120 -5.42 0.27 -6.06
N THR A 121 -5.78 0.11 -4.78
CA THR A 121 -6.22 -1.20 -4.27
C THR A 121 -7.71 -1.43 -4.40
N GLY A 122 -8.53 -0.40 -4.66
CA GLY A 122 -9.99 -0.51 -4.77
C GLY A 122 -10.47 -1.23 -6.03
N TYR A 123 -11.58 -1.96 -5.91
CA TYR A 123 -12.15 -2.78 -6.99
C TYR A 123 -13.66 -3.02 -6.86
N THR A 124 -14.36 -2.29 -5.98
CA THR A 124 -15.80 -2.46 -5.72
C THR A 124 -16.55 -1.13 -5.82
N GLU A 125 -17.87 -1.21 -5.99
CA GLU A 125 -18.76 -0.03 -5.98
C GLU A 125 -18.68 0.76 -4.66
N GLU A 126 -18.45 0.07 -3.55
CA GLU A 126 -18.20 0.72 -2.25
C GLU A 126 -16.92 1.56 -2.31
N HIS A 127 -15.83 1.03 -2.86
CA HIS A 127 -14.57 1.78 -3.01
C HIS A 127 -14.78 3.02 -3.88
N TYR A 128 -15.48 2.87 -5.01
CA TYR A 128 -15.80 3.98 -5.90
C TYR A 128 -16.60 5.07 -5.16
N SER A 129 -17.62 4.66 -4.42
CA SER A 129 -18.47 5.57 -3.65
C SER A 129 -17.68 6.28 -2.54
N LYS A 130 -16.81 5.56 -1.82
CA LYS A 130 -15.92 6.14 -0.81
C LYS A 130 -15.02 7.22 -1.39
N ILE A 131 -14.34 6.97 -2.52
CA ILE A 131 -13.49 7.97 -3.20
C ILE A 131 -14.31 9.20 -3.57
N LYS A 132 -15.46 9.00 -4.22
CA LYS A 132 -16.32 10.09 -4.68
C LYS A 132 -16.84 10.95 -3.53
N ASN A 133 -17.32 10.32 -2.46
CA ASN A 133 -17.79 11.03 -1.27
C ASN A 133 -16.64 11.80 -0.60
N PHE A 134 -15.47 11.16 -0.49
CA PHE A 134 -14.28 11.78 0.07
C PHE A 134 -13.87 13.06 -0.68
N MET A 135 -13.91 13.05 -2.02
CA MET A 135 -13.63 14.25 -2.83
C MET A 135 -14.65 15.37 -2.61
N ASN A 136 -15.91 15.04 -2.31
CA ASN A 136 -16.94 16.05 -2.01
C ASN A 136 -16.73 16.69 -0.64
N GLU A 137 -16.19 15.92 0.32
CA GLU A 137 -15.93 16.36 1.69
C GLU A 137 -14.58 17.10 1.82
N HIS A 138 -13.59 16.76 1.00
CA HIS A 138 -12.23 17.30 1.03
C HIS A 138 -11.85 17.98 -0.28
N LYS A 139 -11.88 19.32 -0.29
CA LYS A 139 -11.58 20.13 -1.49
C LYS A 139 -10.19 19.86 -2.04
N GLU A 140 -9.20 19.69 -1.17
CA GLU A 140 -7.82 19.40 -1.55
C GLU A 140 -7.70 18.07 -2.28
N ALA A 141 -8.53 17.07 -1.94
CA ALA A 141 -8.57 15.79 -2.64
C ALA A 141 -9.18 15.94 -4.03
N ALA A 142 -10.22 16.77 -4.18
CA ALA A 142 -10.84 17.04 -5.48
C ALA A 142 -9.91 17.77 -6.47
N GLU A 143 -8.93 18.53 -5.98
CA GLU A 143 -7.91 19.21 -6.79
C GLU A 143 -6.77 18.29 -7.25
N LEU A 144 -6.61 17.12 -6.61
CA LEU A 144 -5.56 16.17 -6.92
C LEU A 144 -6.00 15.16 -7.99
N ASN A 145 -5.31 15.18 -9.13
CA ASN A 145 -5.63 14.32 -10.28
C ASN A 145 -5.63 12.81 -9.94
N GLN A 146 -4.88 12.40 -8.91
CA GLN A 146 -4.79 11.01 -8.47
C GLN A 146 -6.14 10.45 -8.00
N PHE A 147 -7.01 11.28 -7.41
CA PHE A 147 -8.35 10.85 -7.01
C PHE A 147 -9.25 10.60 -8.23
N HIS A 148 -9.16 11.45 -9.25
CA HIS A 148 -9.90 11.25 -10.52
C HIS A 148 -9.43 10.00 -11.26
N GLN A 149 -8.11 9.82 -11.36
CA GLN A 149 -7.52 8.59 -11.94
C GLN A 149 -7.93 7.34 -11.17
N ALA A 150 -8.01 7.41 -9.84
CA ALA A 150 -8.48 6.29 -9.04
C ALA A 150 -9.94 5.92 -9.36
N LEU A 151 -10.83 6.90 -9.56
CA LEU A 151 -12.22 6.62 -9.98
C LEU A 151 -12.28 5.89 -11.33
N GLU A 152 -11.45 6.29 -12.30
CA GLU A 152 -11.36 5.63 -13.62
C GLU A 152 -10.81 4.20 -13.51
N ILE A 153 -9.79 4.00 -12.68
CA ILE A 153 -9.18 2.68 -12.47
C ILE A 153 -10.16 1.75 -11.76
N VAL A 154 -10.82 2.23 -10.70
CA VAL A 154 -11.79 1.44 -9.94
C VAL A 154 -12.98 1.08 -10.82
N SER A 155 -13.52 2.01 -11.61
CA SER A 155 -14.63 1.72 -12.53
C SER A 155 -14.25 0.68 -13.59
N THR A 156 -13.05 0.79 -14.16
CA THR A 156 -12.52 -0.19 -15.12
C THR A 156 -12.39 -1.58 -14.50
N ARG A 157 -11.95 -1.68 -13.23
CA ARG A 157 -11.85 -2.95 -12.52
C ARG A 157 -13.21 -3.56 -12.20
N ILE A 158 -14.17 -2.75 -11.78
CA ILE A 158 -15.54 -3.21 -11.54
C ILE A 158 -16.12 -3.80 -12.83
N ALA A 159 -16.00 -3.08 -13.95
CA ALA A 159 -16.45 -3.57 -15.26
C ALA A 159 -15.76 -4.90 -15.62
N TRP A 160 -14.43 -4.96 -15.49
CA TRP A 160 -13.68 -6.19 -15.76
C TRP A 160 -14.13 -7.38 -14.90
N ILE A 161 -14.36 -7.15 -13.60
CA ILE A 161 -14.84 -8.19 -12.68
C ILE A 161 -16.23 -8.68 -13.12
N ASN A 162 -17.15 -7.76 -13.42
CA ASN A 162 -18.51 -8.11 -13.83
C ASN A 162 -18.53 -8.90 -15.15
N ASP A 163 -17.66 -8.54 -16.10
CA ASP A 163 -17.63 -9.13 -17.43
C ASP A 163 -16.88 -10.46 -17.50
N HIS A 164 -15.90 -10.68 -16.60
CA HIS A 164 -14.93 -11.77 -16.76
C HIS A 164 -14.79 -12.72 -15.58
N LEU A 165 -15.22 -12.36 -14.36
CA LEU A 165 -14.97 -13.18 -13.18
C LEU A 165 -15.59 -14.58 -13.30
N ASN A 166 -16.87 -14.67 -13.68
CA ASN A 166 -17.57 -15.95 -13.79
C ASN A 166 -16.92 -16.86 -14.84
N THR A 167 -16.60 -16.32 -16.02
CA THR A 167 -15.90 -17.05 -17.08
C THR A 167 -14.55 -17.60 -16.61
N LEU A 168 -13.81 -16.82 -15.81
CA LEU A 168 -12.52 -17.23 -15.28
C LEU A 168 -12.67 -18.33 -14.21
N LEU A 169 -13.67 -18.21 -13.34
CA LEU A 169 -13.99 -19.23 -12.33
C LEU A 169 -14.35 -20.56 -13.00
N ASP A 170 -15.21 -20.53 -14.02
CA ASP A 170 -15.60 -21.72 -14.78
C ASP A 170 -14.40 -22.38 -15.45
N TYR A 171 -13.49 -21.59 -16.04
CA TYR A 171 -12.27 -22.11 -16.66
C TYR A 171 -11.36 -22.84 -15.66
N PHE A 172 -11.13 -22.27 -14.47
CA PHE A 172 -10.27 -22.91 -13.47
C PHE A 172 -10.92 -24.10 -12.78
N GLN A 173 -12.26 -24.11 -12.64
CA GLN A 173 -12.98 -25.27 -12.09
C GLN A 173 -12.88 -26.50 -13.01
N GLN A 174 -12.75 -26.30 -14.32
CA GLN A 174 -12.54 -27.38 -15.29
C GLN A 174 -11.12 -27.97 -15.27
N ALA A 175 -10.17 -27.34 -14.57
CA ALA A 175 -8.79 -27.81 -14.44
C ALA A 175 -8.56 -28.73 -13.22
N GLN A 176 -9.60 -29.00 -12.43
CA GLN A 176 -9.63 -30.04 -11.39
C GLN A 176 -10.07 -31.37 -11.96
#